data_AF-A0AAV6ZHJ6-F1
#
_entry.id   AF-A0AAV6ZHJ6-F1
#
_cell.length_a   1.000
_cell.length_b   1.000
_cell.length_c   1.000
_cell.angle_alpha   90.00
_cell.angle_beta   90.00
_cell.angle_gamma   90.00
#
_symmetry.space_group_name_H-M   'P 1'
#
loop_
_entity.id
_entity.type
_entity.pdbx_description
1 polymer ?
#
loop_
_entity_poly.entity_id
_entity_poly.type
_entity_poly.pdbx_seq_one_letter_code
_entity_poly.pdbx_strand_id
1 'polypeptide(L)' 'MVDAYHCVGRPILYQMKAIHTYTAKGPEDLPFKQGDIIDIFSEVNEEWLEGHCGGSIGIFPRCFATKVNERSTS' A
#
# COMPACT_ATOMS: atom_id res chain seq x y z
N MET A 1 -29.87 5.33 -7.62
CA MET A 1 -29.44 4.90 -6.27
C MET A 1 -27.98 4.54 -6.44
N VAL A 2 -27.11 5.47 -6.06
CA VAL A 2 -25.69 5.51 -6.43
C VAL A 2 -24.98 4.22 -6.04
N ASP A 3 -24.18 3.72 -6.97
CA ASP A 3 -23.62 2.39 -7.02
C ASP A 3 -22.91 1.95 -5.74
N ALA A 4 -23.39 0.85 -5.16
CA ALA A 4 -22.77 0.14 -4.03
C ALA A 4 -21.48 -0.63 -4.44
N TYR A 5 -20.69 -0.08 -5.36
CA TYR A 5 -19.46 -0.69 -5.91
C TYR A 5 -18.16 -0.23 -5.21
N HIS A 6 -18.26 0.58 -4.16
CA HIS A 6 -17.11 1.36 -3.68
C HIS A 6 -16.04 0.62 -2.84
N CYS A 7 -15.96 -0.72 -2.80
CA CYS A 7 -14.90 -1.38 -2.00
C CYS A 7 -14.32 -2.71 -2.52
N VAL A 8 -14.78 -3.33 -3.63
CA VAL A 8 -14.37 -4.72 -3.97
C VAL A 8 -13.89 -4.89 -5.42
N GLY A 9 -13.41 -3.83 -6.07
CA GLY A 9 -13.09 -3.87 -7.51
C GLY A 9 -11.75 -3.30 -7.94
N ARG A 10 -10.92 -2.78 -7.03
CA ARG A 10 -9.62 -2.23 -7.44
C ARG A 10 -8.64 -3.38 -7.72
N PRO A 11 -8.13 -3.54 -8.96
CA PRO A 11 -7.14 -4.57 -9.24
C PRO A 11 -5.85 -4.26 -8.50
N ILE A 12 -5.24 -5.28 -7.91
CA ILE A 12 -3.90 -5.18 -7.32
C ILE A 12 -2.90 -5.08 -8.48
N LEU A 13 -2.17 -3.98 -8.56
CA LEU A 13 -1.15 -3.76 -9.60
C LEU A 13 0.10 -4.59 -9.31
N TYR A 14 0.60 -4.51 -8.07
CA TYR A 14 1.75 -5.24 -7.58
C TYR A 14 1.78 -5.23 -6.05
N GLN A 15 2.61 -6.08 -5.46
CA GLN A 15 2.80 -6.16 -4.01
C GLN A 15 4.14 -5.57 -3.60
N MET A 16 4.13 -4.90 -2.45
CA MET A 16 5.33 -4.42 -1.79
C MET A 16 5.40 -4.98 -0.37
N LYS A 17 6.62 -5.23 0.11
CA LYS A 17 6.88 -5.61 1.50
C LYS A 17 7.33 -4.37 2.26
N ALA A 18 6.65 -4.07 3.36
CA ALA A 18 7.05 -3.02 4.27
C ALA A 18 8.45 -3.31 4.82
N ILE A 19 9.39 -2.39 4.60
CA ILE A 19 10.74 -2.45 5.17
C ILE A 19 10.86 -1.63 6.45
N HIS A 20 9.89 -0.76 6.72
CA HIS A 20 9.78 0.03 7.94
C HIS A 20 8.32 0.05 8.44
N THR A 21 8.13 0.22 9.74
CA THR A 21 6.79 0.44 10.31
C THR A 21 6.34 1.86 10.02
N TYR A 22 5.13 2.00 9.49
CA TYR A 22 4.52 3.30 9.23
C TYR A 22 3.28 3.46 10.10
N THR A 23 3.30 4.49 10.94
CA THR A 23 2.15 4.89 11.77
C THR A 23 1.37 5.96 11.01
N ALA A 24 0.06 5.73 10.84
CA ALA A 24 -0.82 6.70 10.22
C ALA A 24 -0.76 8.04 10.96
N LYS A 25 -0.54 9.13 10.21
CA LYS A 25 -0.47 10.51 10.74
C LYS A 25 -1.77 11.28 10.51
N GLY A 26 -2.56 10.83 9.55
CA GLY A 26 -3.83 11.38 9.12
C GLY A 26 -4.81 10.29 8.71
N PRO A 27 -6.04 10.68 8.37
CA PRO A 27 -7.14 9.74 8.07
C PRO A 27 -6.96 8.98 6.75
N GLU A 28 -6.12 9.48 5.85
CA GLU A 28 -5.84 8.87 4.55
C GLU A 28 -4.62 7.93 4.59
N ASP A 29 -3.86 7.94 5.67
CA ASP A 29 -2.64 7.16 5.79
C ASP A 29 -2.93 5.68 6.05
N LEU A 30 -2.15 4.80 5.40
CA LEU A 30 -2.22 3.36 5.61
C LEU A 30 -1.24 2.91 6.70
N PRO A 31 -1.68 2.56 7.91
CA PRO A 31 -0.77 2.03 8.93
C PRO A 31 -0.38 0.59 8.61
N PHE A 32 0.92 0.27 8.74
CA PHE A 32 1.46 -1.08 8.57
C PHE A 32 2.75 -1.28 9.38
N LYS A 33 3.12 -2.54 9.61
CA LYS A 33 4.35 -2.90 10.31
C LYS A 33 5.42 -3.37 9.33
N GLN A 34 6.69 -3.20 9.73
CA GLN A 34 7.80 -3.82 9.01
C GLN A 34 7.54 -5.32 8.84
N GLY A 35 7.67 -5.80 7.60
CA GLY A 35 7.43 -7.19 7.22
C GLY A 35 6.06 -7.44 6.58
N ASP A 36 5.09 -6.53 6.73
CA ASP A 36 3.76 -6.67 6.15
C ASP A 36 3.80 -6.59 4.62
N ILE A 37 2.86 -7.28 3.97
CA ILE A 37 2.64 -7.20 2.53
C ILE A 37 1.52 -6.19 2.27
N ILE A 38 1.84 -5.23 1.41
CA ILE A 38 0.94 -4.15 1.01
C ILE A 38 0.57 -4.38 -0.45
N ASP A 39 -0.72 -4.49 -0.71
CA ASP A 39 -1.28 -4.59 -2.05
C ASP A 39 -1.39 -3.19 -2.64
N ILE A 40 -0.66 -2.90 -3.72
CA ILE A 40 -0.68 -1.57 -4.35
C ILE A 40 -1.80 -1.50 -5.37
N PHE A 41 -2.66 -0.50 -5.23
CA PHE A 41 -3.77 -0.24 -6.14
C PHE A 41 -3.47 0.89 -7.12
N SER A 42 -2.76 1.93 -6.68
CA SER A 42 -2.40 3.06 -7.52
C SER A 42 -1.18 3.80 -6.97
N GLU A 43 -0.45 4.47 -7.85
CA GLU A 43 0.60 5.41 -7.47
C GLU A 43 -0.05 6.80 -7.38
N VAL A 44 0.02 7.44 -6.21
CA VAL A 44 -0.58 8.77 -6.01
C VAL A 44 0.32 9.84 -6.63
N ASN A 45 1.63 9.72 -6.38
CA ASN A 45 2.70 10.52 -6.97
C ASN A 45 4.05 9.79 -6.86
N GLU A 46 5.15 10.49 -7.14
CA GLU A 46 6.50 9.92 -7.08
C GLU A 46 6.93 9.48 -5.68
N GLU A 47 6.31 10.02 -4.62
CA GLU A 47 6.67 9.77 -3.22
C GLU A 47 5.64 8.90 -2.49
N TRP A 48 4.38 8.87 -2.94
CA TRP A 48 3.24 8.28 -2.23
C TRP A 48 2.52 7.22 -3.07
N LEU A 49 2.23 6.10 -2.44
CA LEU A 49 1.54 4.95 -3.01
C LEU A 49 0.23 4.72 -2.26
N GLU A 50 -0.83 4.39 -2.99
CA GLU A 50 -2.09 3.93 -2.42
C GLU A 50 -2.11 2.40 -2.41
N GLY A 51 -2.38 1.83 -1.24
CA GLY A 51 -2.48 0.40 -1.09
C GLY A 51 -3.43 -0.04 0.00
N HIS A 52 -3.45 -1.35 0.18
CA HIS A 52 -4.26 -2.02 1.19
C HIS A 52 -3.41 -2.95 2.03
N CYS A 53 -3.61 -2.88 3.34
CA CYS A 53 -2.95 -3.73 4.31
C CYS A 53 -3.87 -3.94 5.51
N GLY A 54 -4.03 -5.19 5.95
CA GLY A 54 -4.75 -5.52 7.19
C GLY A 54 -6.23 -5.08 7.23
N GLY A 55 -6.90 -4.95 6.07
CA GLY A 55 -8.30 -4.49 6.00
C GLY A 55 -8.46 -2.97 5.89
N SER A 56 -7.36 -2.22 5.92
CA SER A 56 -7.34 -0.76 5.75
C SER A 56 -6.81 -0.41 4.37
N ILE A 57 -7.37 0.64 3.76
CA ILE A 57 -6.89 1.23 2.50
C ILE A 57 -6.40 2.64 2.82
N GLY A 58 -5.26 3.01 2.26
CA GLY A 58 -4.73 4.36 2.42
C GLY A 58 -3.45 4.57 1.64
N ILE A 59 -2.85 5.73 1.85
CA ILE A 59 -1.62 6.15 1.21
C ILE A 59 -0.44 6.02 2.17
N PHE A 60 0.76 5.81 1.61
CA PHE A 60 1.99 5.78 2.40
C PHE A 60 3.20 6.15 1.54
N PRO A 61 4.31 6.57 2.16
CA PRO A 61 5.51 6.93 1.40
C PRO A 61 6.14 5.67 0.78
N ARG A 62 6.45 5.70 -0.52
CA ARG A 62 7.08 4.60 -1.27
C ARG A 62 8.34 4.06 -0.59
N CYS A 63 9.10 4.92 0.09
CA CYS A 63 10.38 4.57 0.73
C CYS A 63 10.22 3.65 1.95
N PHE A 64 8.99 3.42 2.43
CA PHE A 64 8.73 2.54 3.57
C PHE A 64 8.48 1.09 3.15
N ALA A 65 8.36 0.81 1.85
CA ALA A 65 8.17 -0.53 1.31
C ALA A 65 9.08 -0.79 0.11
N THR A 66 9.32 -2.07 -0.20
CA THR A 66 10.08 -2.50 -1.38
C THR A 66 9.28 -3.51 -2.21
N LYS A 67 9.54 -3.60 -3.51
CA LYS A 67 8.83 -4.57 -4.38
C LYS A 67 9.20 -5.99 -3.96
N VAL A 68 8.20 -6.88 -3.86
CA VAL A 68 8.40 -8.28 -3.41
C VAL A 68 9.17 -9.13 -4.44
N ASN A 69 9.51 -8.57 -5.61
CA ASN A 69 10.10 -9.31 -6.73
C ASN A 69 11.60 -9.10 -6.96
N GLU A 70 12.32 -8.44 -6.04
CA GLU A 70 13.77 -8.30 -6.16
C GLU A 70 14.45 -9.54 -5.58
N ARG A 71 14.61 -10.56 -6.44
CA ARG A 71 15.64 -11.58 -6.24
C ARG A 71 16.92 -10.86 -5.87
N SER A 72 17.44 -11.18 -4.69
CA SER A 72 18.71 -10.76 -4.13
C SER A 72 19.70 -10.43 -5.24
N THR A 73 19.91 -9.16 -5.53
CA THR A 73 21.08 -8.80 -6.32
C THR A 73 22.21 -8.70 -5.32
N SER A 74 23.04 -9.75 -5.37
CA SER A 74 24.23 -10.03 -4.58
C SER A 74 25.18 -8.86 -4.40
#